data_AF-A0A2N0HKX8-F1
#
_entry.id   AF-A0A2N0HKX8-F1
#
_cell.length_a   1.000
_cell.length_b   1.000
_cell.length_c   1.000
_cell.angle_alpha   90.00
_cell.angle_beta   90.00
_cell.angle_gamma   90.00
#
_symmetry.space_group_name_H-M   'P 1'
#
loop_
_entity.id
_entity.type
_entity.pdbx_description
1 polymer ?
#
loop_
_entity_poly.entity_id
_entity_poly.type
_entity_poly.pdbx_seq_one_letter_code
_entity_poly.pdbx_strand_id
1 'polypeptide(L)' 'MTRALWKPWHGLEALYLGEIIVGRVSINRNGKGDAASWIFNLAGATAHWTTARTVEQAREAVEAKLHDWLDKAGFA' A
#
# COMPACT_ATOMS: atom_id res chain seq x y z
N MET A 1 6.63 19.28 2.05
CA MET A 1 5.61 18.22 1.88
C MET A 1 6.14 16.94 2.49
N THR A 2 5.33 16.29 3.33
CA THR A 2 5.70 15.04 3.98
C THR A 2 5.80 13.94 2.93
N ARG A 3 7.00 13.43 2.66
CA ARG A 3 7.24 12.43 1.61
C ARG A 3 6.72 11.06 2.02
N ALA A 4 6.05 10.35 1.11
CA ALA A 4 5.64 8.97 1.34
C ALA A 4 6.85 8.01 1.28
N LEU A 5 6.93 7.06 2.21
CA LEU A 5 8.10 6.16 2.34
C LEU A 5 7.68 4.72 2.69
N TRP A 6 8.27 3.75 1.98
CA TRP A 6 8.15 2.34 2.32
C TRP A 6 9.11 1.96 3.46
N LYS A 7 8.59 1.23 4.46
CA LYS A 7 9.37 0.68 5.57
C LYS A 7 8.91 -0.74 5.91
N PRO A 8 9.80 -1.63 6.38
CA PRO A 8 9.40 -2.92 6.94
C PRO A 8 8.46 -2.75 8.15
N TRP A 9 7.44 -3.60 8.27
CA TRP A 9 6.47 -3.55 9.36
C TRP A 9 5.91 -4.95 9.67
N HIS A 10 6.28 -5.55 10.81
CA HIS A 10 5.80 -6.87 11.28
C HIS A 10 5.75 -7.97 10.19
N GLY A 11 6.82 -8.15 9.43
CA GLY A 11 6.89 -9.16 8.36
C GLY A 11 6.21 -8.78 7.04
N LEU A 12 5.74 -7.54 6.95
CA LEU A 12 5.17 -6.89 5.77
C LEU A 12 6.01 -5.67 5.38
N GLU A 13 5.57 -4.98 4.34
CA GLU A 13 6.02 -3.62 4.02
C GLU A 13 4.86 -2.64 4.13
N ALA A 14 5.12 -1.47 4.70
CA ALA A 14 4.12 -0.44 4.94
C ALA A 14 4.53 0.87 4.26
N LEU A 15 3.56 1.53 3.62
CA LEU A 15 3.70 2.88 3.10
C LEU A 15 3.30 3.87 4.19
N TYR A 16 4.21 4.76 4.54
CA TYR A 16 4.02 5.82 5.51
C TYR A 16 3.82 7.15 4.81
N LEU A 17 2.81 7.92 5.24
CA LEU A 17 2.71 9.36 4.96
C LEU A 17 3.02 10.09 6.28
N GLY A 18 4.26 10.54 6.43
CA GLY A 18 4.77 10.99 7.73
C GLY A 18 4.88 9.83 8.70
N GLU A 19 4.10 9.88 9.78
CA GLU A 19 4.05 8.83 10.81
C GLU A 19 2.84 7.89 10.65
N ILE A 20 1.95 8.18 9.70
CA ILE A 20 0.70 7.42 9.50
C ILE A 20 0.91 6.33 8.46
N ILE A 21 0.49 5.09 8.77
CA ILE A 21 0.49 3.99 7.80
C ILE A 21 -0.73 4.10 6.89
N VAL A 22 -0.50 4.39 5.61
CA VAL A 22 -1.56 4.59 4.62
C VAL A 22 -1.78 3.38 3.72
N GLY A 23 -0.84 2.44 3.67
CA GLY A 23 -1.02 1.17 2.97
C GLY A 23 -0.01 0.12 3.38
N ARG A 24 -0.27 -1.14 3.04
CA ARG A 24 0.59 -2.29 3.37
C ARG A 24 0.64 -3.28 2.22
N VAL A 25 1.76 -4.01 2.12
CA VAL A 25 2.00 -5.08 1.16
C VAL A 25 2.52 -6.31 1.90
N SER A 26 1.96 -7.48 1.57
CA SER A 26 2.35 -8.80 2.04
C SER A 26 2.85 -9.62 0.85
N ILE A 27 4.01 -10.25 1.00
CA ILE A 27 4.51 -11.20 0.00
C ILE A 27 3.89 -12.56 0.30
N ASN A 28 3.04 -13.09 -0.59
CA ASN A 28 2.45 -14.40 -0.40
C ASN A 28 3.48 -15.48 -0.77
N ARG A 29 4.25 -15.94 0.22
CA ARG A 29 5.23 -17.03 0.05
C ARG A 29 4.60 -18.43 -0.03
N ASN A 30 3.39 -18.56 -0.58
CA ASN A 30 2.65 -19.83 -0.59
C ASN A 30 3.08 -20.80 -1.72
N GLY A 31 4.33 -20.71 -2.18
CA GLY A 31 4.92 -21.65 -3.14
C GLY A 31 4.34 -21.65 -4.55
N LYS A 32 3.41 -20.74 -4.88
CA LYS A 32 2.76 -20.62 -6.20
C LYS A 32 3.04 -19.27 -6.89
N GLY A 33 4.29 -18.80 -6.81
CA GLY A 33 4.79 -17.58 -7.48
C GLY A 33 4.93 -16.36 -6.57
N ASP A 34 5.50 -15.28 -7.11
CA ASP A 34 5.78 -14.00 -6.42
C ASP A 34 4.53 -13.13 -6.19
N ALA A 35 3.38 -13.77 -5.95
CA ALA A 35 2.14 -13.05 -5.72
C ALA A 35 2.25 -12.21 -4.44
N ALA A 36 1.69 -11.00 -4.48
CA ALA A 36 1.61 -10.12 -3.34
C ALA A 36 0.16 -9.79 -3.01
N SER A 37 -0.12 -9.47 -1.75
CA SER A 37 -1.38 -8.87 -1.35
C SER A 37 -1.11 -7.45 -0.89
N TRP A 38 -2.03 -6.53 -1.11
CA TRP A 38 -1.91 -5.14 -0.69
C TRP A 38 -3.22 -4.58 -0.17
N ILE A 39 -3.12 -3.51 0.62
CA ILE A 39 -4.27 -2.81 1.22
C ILE A 39 -3.95 -1.32 1.33
N PHE A 40 -4.97 -0.48 1.11
CA PHE A 40 -4.89 0.96 1.31
C PHE A 40 -5.86 1.38 2.42
N ASN A 41 -5.35 2.05 3.45
CA ASN A 41 -6.04 2.26 4.72
C ASN A 41 -6.91 3.54 4.73
N LEU A 42 -6.70 4.48 3.81
CA LEU A 42 -7.41 5.78 3.82
C LEU A 42 -8.69 5.80 2.95
N ALA A 43 -9.08 4.68 2.33
CA ALA A 43 -10.23 4.60 1.40
C ALA A 43 -11.63 4.52 2.06
N GLY A 44 -11.76 4.78 3.36
CA GLY A 44 -13.05 4.69 4.07
C GLY A 44 -13.40 3.28 4.58
N ALA A 45 -14.70 2.98 4.67
CA ALA A 45 -15.26 2.09 5.70
C ALA A 45 -14.90 0.59 5.67
N THR A 46 -14.16 0.08 4.69
CA THR A 46 -13.50 -1.23 4.84
C THR A 46 -12.29 -1.33 3.91
N ALA A 47 -11.11 -1.33 4.51
CA ALA A 47 -9.88 -1.67 3.81
C ALA A 47 -9.84 -3.19 3.60
N HIS A 48 -9.82 -3.64 2.35
CA HIS A 48 -9.73 -5.05 1.97
C HIS A 48 -8.37 -5.36 1.33
N TRP A 49 -7.84 -6.54 1.62
CA TRP A 49 -6.64 -7.04 0.95
C TRP A 49 -6.96 -7.42 -0.50
N THR A 50 -6.19 -6.87 -1.43
CA THR A 50 -6.27 -7.13 -2.88
C THR A 50 -5.01 -7.86 -3.32
N THR A 51 -5.12 -8.81 -4.24
CA THR A 51 -3.96 -9.55 -4.77
C THR A 51 -3.35 -8.86 -5.99
N ALA A 52 -2.02 -8.89 -6.10
CA ALA A 52 -1.23 -8.49 -7.26
C ALA A 52 -0.29 -9.63 -7.67
N ARG A 53 0.20 -9.62 -8.92
CA ARG A 53 1.07 -10.69 -9.43
C ARG A 53 2.50 -10.59 -8.92
N THR A 54 2.94 -9.37 -8.59
CA THR A 54 4.27 -9.09 -8.02
C THR A 54 4.16 -8.10 -6.86
N VAL A 55 5.22 -8.00 -6.07
CA VAL A 55 5.35 -7.03 -4.97
C VAL A 55 5.36 -5.60 -5.51
N GLU A 56 6.05 -5.37 -6.62
CA GLU A 56 6.14 -4.07 -7.29
C GLU A 56 4.75 -3.59 -7.70
N GLN A 57 3.95 -4.44 -8.34
CA GLN A 57 2.56 -4.11 -8.72
C GLN A 57 1.69 -3.79 -7.50
N ALA A 58 1.90 -4.52 -6.40
CA ALA A 58 1.20 -4.23 -5.14
C ALA A 58 1.58 -2.86 -4.57
N ARG A 59 2.87 -2.48 -4.61
CA ARG A 59 3.34 -1.17 -4.16
C ARG A 59 2.83 -0.04 -5.04
N GLU A 60 2.93 -0.19 -6.36
CA GLU A 60 2.41 0.77 -7.34
C GLU A 60 0.90 1.00 -7.15
N ALA A 61 0.13 -0.06 -6.88
CA ALA A 61 -1.31 0.08 -6.63
C ALA A 61 -1.61 0.89 -5.36
N VAL A 62 -0.84 0.69 -4.29
CA VAL A 62 -0.97 1.47 -3.04
C VAL A 62 -0.57 2.93 -3.26
N GLU A 63 0.52 3.18 -3.98
CA GLU A 63 0.96 4.55 -4.30
C GLU A 63 -0.04 5.28 -5.19
N ALA A 64 -0.60 4.61 -6.21
CA ALA A 64 -1.66 5.17 -7.04
C ALA A 64 -2.92 5.53 -6.23
N LYS A 65 -3.30 4.69 -5.25
CA LYS A 65 -4.40 5.00 -4.33
C LYS A 65 -4.09 6.17 -3.41
N LEU A 66 -2.84 6.30 -2.96
CA LEU A 66 -2.41 7.45 -2.18
C LEU A 66 -2.50 8.74 -3.01
N HIS A 67 -2.01 8.73 -4.25
CA HIS A 67 -2.10 9.87 -5.16
C HIS A 67 -3.56 10.27 -5.41
N ASP A 68 -4.42 9.34 -5.82
CA ASP A 68 -5.86 9.60 -6.01
C ASP A 68 -6.53 10.16 -4.74
N TRP A 69 -6.14 9.66 -3.56
CA TRP A 69 -6.65 10.17 -2.29
C TRP A 69 -6.17 11.60 -1.99
N LEU A 70 -4.89 11.90 -2.19
CA LEU A 70 -4.31 13.23 -1.99
C LEU A 70 -4.91 14.26 -2.95
N ASP A 71 -5.09 13.88 -4.21
CA ASP A 71 -5.72 14.70 -5.24
C ASP A 71 -7.16 15.05 -4.86
N LYS A 72 -7.96 14.05 -4.45
CA LYS A 72 -9.35 14.26 -3.98
C LYS A 72 -9.43 15.10 -2.71
N ALA A 73 -8.42 15.05 -1.86
CA ALA A 73 -8.33 15.83 -0.64
C ALA A 73 -7.78 17.26 -0.86
N GLY A 74 -7.35 17.60 -2.08
CA GLY A 74 -6.84 18.93 -2.44
C GLY A 74 -5.39 19.19 -2.00
N PHE A 75 -4.58 18.13 -1.83
CA PHE A 75 -3.17 18.21 -1.45
C PHE A 75 -2.19 18.11 -2.65
N ALA A 76 -2.70 18.03 -3.88
CA ALA A 76 -1.91 17.89 -5.11
C ALA A 76 -1.07 19.12 -5.46
#